data_AF-A0A7C4IMT7-F1
#
_entry.id   AF-A0A7C4IMT7-F1
#
_cell.length_a   1.000
_cell.length_b   1.000
_cell.length_c   1.000
_cell.angle_alpha   90.00
_cell.angle_beta   90.00
_cell.angle_gamma   90.00
#
_symmetry.space_group_name_H-M   'P 1'
#
loop_
_entity.id
_entity.type
_entity.pdbx_description
1 polymer ?
#
loop_
_entity_poly.entity_id
_entity_poly.type
_entity_poly.pdbx_seq_one_letter_code
_entity_poly.pdbx_strand_id
1 'polypeptide(L)'
;MCNCRRWVKRIPYAETRAECERLRDIFIDHYQKDYPKAVEKILSDWDRMVTFYSFPKEHWTHLRTTNVVESPFSSVRLRTDAAKRFKKVQNATAMIWKLLQVAENNFRSLKGFWLLPDVYKGKICVDGVMKDEMMSLERMAA
;
A
#
# COMPACT_ATOMS: atom_id res chain seq x y z
N MET A 1 -10.28 -9.03 22.11
CA MET A 1 -10.04 -8.43 20.78
C MET A 1 -9.56 -9.53 19.84
N CYS A 2 -10.18 -9.68 18.67
CA CYS A 2 -9.97 -10.82 17.77
C CYS A 2 -8.49 -10.93 17.32
N ASN A 3 -7.79 -12.00 17.73
CA ASN A 3 -6.36 -12.20 17.47
C ASN A 3 -6.03 -12.19 15.96
N CYS A 4 -6.94 -12.68 15.11
CA CYS A 4 -6.80 -12.72 13.66
C CYS A 4 -6.47 -11.35 13.04
N ARG A 5 -7.17 -10.27 13.44
CA ARG A 5 -6.93 -8.92 12.90
C ARG A 5 -5.51 -8.41 13.18
N ARG A 6 -4.95 -8.76 14.35
CA ARG A 6 -3.59 -8.36 14.73
C ARG A 6 -2.55 -9.09 13.89
N TRP A 7 -2.79 -10.35 13.55
CA TRP A 7 -1.90 -11.14 12.69
C TRP A 7 -1.86 -10.60 11.27
N VAL A 8 -3.02 -10.36 10.65
CA VAL A 8 -3.09 -9.80 9.28
C VAL A 8 -2.36 -8.47 9.18
N LYS A 9 -2.45 -7.62 10.21
CA LYS A 9 -1.70 -6.36 10.28
C LYS A 9 -0.18 -6.53 10.40
N ARG A 10 0.33 -7.66 10.87
CA ARG A 10 1.78 -7.88 11.06
C ARG A 10 2.45 -8.44 9.81
N ILE A 11 1.75 -9.25 9.03
CA ILE A 11 2.28 -9.92 7.82
C ILE A 11 3.01 -8.93 6.88
N PRO A 12 2.39 -7.85 6.36
CA PRO A 12 3.05 -6.92 5.42
C PRO A 12 4.08 -5.99 6.09
N TYR A 13 4.29 -6.10 7.40
CA TYR A 13 5.31 -5.33 8.13
C TYR A 13 6.60 -6.12 8.35
N ALA A 14 6.70 -7.34 7.83
CA ALA A 14 7.95 -8.08 7.78
C ALA A 14 9.01 -7.33 6.96
N GLU A 15 10.28 -7.50 7.33
CA GLU A 15 11.40 -6.79 6.71
C GLU A 15 11.72 -7.30 5.31
N THR A 16 11.42 -8.57 5.02
CA THR A 16 11.68 -9.23 3.74
C THR A 16 10.42 -9.95 3.26
N ARG A 17 10.33 -10.18 1.95
CA ARG A 17 9.27 -10.98 1.34
C ARG A 17 9.25 -12.41 1.90
N ALA A 18 10.40 -13.02 2.12
CA ALA A 18 10.50 -14.38 2.65
C ALA A 18 9.91 -14.49 4.07
N GLU A 19 10.17 -13.53 4.96
CA GLU A 19 9.58 -13.55 6.30
C GLU A 19 8.08 -13.23 6.25
N CYS A 20 7.63 -12.38 5.30
CA CYS A 20 6.21 -12.14 5.06
C CYS A 20 5.47 -13.43 4.66
N GLU A 21 6.07 -14.22 3.76
CA GLU A 21 5.54 -15.52 3.32
C GLU A 21 5.51 -16.53 4.48
N ARG A 22 6.55 -16.58 5.31
CA ARG A 22 6.56 -17.42 6.51
C ARG A 22 5.43 -17.05 7.48
N LEU A 23 5.21 -15.76 7.72
CA LEU A 23 4.11 -15.28 8.58
C LEU A 23 2.73 -15.59 8.01
N ARG A 24 2.58 -15.59 6.67
CA ARG A 24 1.35 -16.03 6.01
C ARG A 24 1.09 -17.50 6.27
N ASP A 25 2.09 -18.36 6.12
CA ASP A 25 1.91 -19.80 6.28
C ASP A 25 1.52 -20.14 7.73
N ILE A 26 2.12 -19.47 8.72
CA ILE A 26 1.72 -19.57 10.13
C ILE A 26 0.28 -19.07 10.34
N PHE A 27 -0.10 -17.97 9.69
CA PHE A 27 -1.47 -17.43 9.78
C PHE A 27 -2.50 -18.41 9.21
N ILE A 28 -2.19 -19.06 8.08
CA ILE A 28 -3.03 -20.07 7.45
C ILE A 28 -3.23 -21.22 8.42
N ASP A 29 -2.14 -21.81 8.95
CA ASP A 29 -2.23 -22.95 9.87
C ASP A 29 -3.10 -22.64 11.10
N HIS A 30 -2.94 -21.45 11.69
CA HIS A 30 -3.68 -21.04 12.87
C HIS A 30 -5.16 -20.71 12.62
N TYR A 31 -5.49 -20.10 11.48
CA TYR A 31 -6.82 -19.50 11.26
C TYR A 31 -7.64 -20.13 10.13
N GLN A 32 -7.11 -21.14 9.43
CA GLN A 32 -7.85 -21.83 8.36
C GLN A 32 -9.18 -22.42 8.85
N LYS A 33 -9.21 -22.98 10.07
CA LYS A 33 -10.41 -23.61 10.63
C LYS A 33 -11.44 -22.58 11.08
N ASP A 34 -11.00 -21.53 11.78
CA ASP A 34 -11.90 -20.54 12.39
C ASP A 34 -12.35 -19.46 11.40
N TYR A 35 -11.49 -19.09 10.45
CA TYR A 35 -11.71 -17.99 9.50
C TYR A 35 -11.31 -18.34 8.06
N PRO A 36 -11.90 -19.40 7.45
CA PRO A 36 -11.51 -19.87 6.12
C PRO A 36 -11.63 -18.78 5.04
N LYS A 37 -12.68 -17.94 5.09
CA LYS A 37 -12.88 -16.83 4.15
C LYS A 37 -11.80 -15.75 4.23
N ALA A 38 -11.24 -15.52 5.43
CA ALA A 38 -10.17 -14.53 5.60
C ALA A 38 -8.86 -15.06 4.99
N VAL A 39 -8.59 -16.35 5.17
CA VAL A 39 -7.43 -17.01 4.57
C VAL A 39 -7.53 -17.03 3.05
N GLU A 40 -8.69 -17.44 2.51
CA GLU A 40 -8.95 -17.45 1.07
C GLU A 40 -8.69 -16.07 0.44
N LYS A 41 -9.18 -15.00 1.09
CA LYS A 41 -8.99 -13.65 0.60
C LYS A 41 -7.52 -13.25 0.54
N ILE A 42 -6.76 -13.53 1.60
CA ILE A 42 -5.31 -13.23 1.65
C ILE A 42 -4.55 -13.99 0.57
N LEU A 43 -4.89 -15.27 0.34
CA LEU A 43 -4.27 -16.07 -0.71
C LEU A 43 -4.59 -15.54 -2.10
N SER A 44 -5.85 -15.18 -2.37
CA SER A 44 -6.29 -14.68 -3.67
C SER A 44 -5.63 -13.36 -4.10
N ASP A 45 -5.35 -12.47 -3.14
CA ASP A 45 -4.73 -11.16 -3.39
C ASP A 45 -3.24 -11.12 -3.01
N TRP A 46 -2.63 -12.27 -2.74
CA TRP A 46 -1.28 -12.36 -2.15
C TRP A 46 -0.23 -11.62 -2.98
N ASP A 47 -0.16 -11.90 -4.28
CA ASP A 47 0.83 -11.29 -5.17
C ASP A 47 0.74 -9.76 -5.17
N ARG A 48 -0.49 -9.24 -5.20
CA ARG A 48 -0.75 -7.79 -5.12
C ARG A 48 -0.30 -7.23 -3.78
N MET A 49 -0.53 -7.97 -2.69
CA MET A 49 -0.18 -7.54 -1.34
C MET A 49 1.34 -7.46 -1.14
N VAL A 50 2.12 -8.36 -1.75
CA VAL A 50 3.60 -8.37 -1.60
C VAL A 50 4.35 -7.58 -2.67
N THR A 51 3.66 -7.02 -3.65
CA THR A 51 4.29 -6.27 -4.76
C THR A 51 5.14 -5.09 -4.25
N PHE A 52 4.80 -4.49 -3.10
CA PHE A 52 5.55 -3.36 -2.53
C PHE A 52 7.02 -3.70 -2.20
N TYR A 53 7.38 -4.98 -1.98
CA TYR A 53 8.78 -5.39 -1.77
C TYR A 53 9.67 -5.14 -2.99
N SER A 54 9.07 -4.95 -4.17
CA SER A 54 9.74 -4.60 -5.43
C SER A 54 9.96 -3.09 -5.60
N PHE A 55 9.74 -2.30 -4.54
CA PHE A 55 9.98 -0.86 -4.50
C PHE A 55 10.93 -0.52 -3.36
N PRO A 56 11.60 0.65 -3.39
CA PRO A 56 12.49 1.08 -2.31
C PRO A 56 11.83 1.08 -0.93
N LYS A 57 12.59 0.72 0.10
CA LYS A 57 12.11 0.60 1.48
C LYS A 57 11.49 1.90 2.02
N GLU A 58 11.98 3.04 1.56
CA GLU A 58 11.46 4.38 1.88
C GLU A 58 10.00 4.55 1.44
N HIS A 59 9.63 3.96 0.30
CA HIS A 59 8.30 4.07 -0.29
C HIS A 59 7.28 3.18 0.42
N TRP A 60 7.73 2.12 1.11
CA TRP A 60 6.85 1.14 1.77
C TRP A 60 5.90 1.76 2.79
N THR A 61 6.29 2.86 3.44
CA THR A 61 5.41 3.58 4.38
C THR A 61 4.15 4.11 3.70
N HIS A 62 4.29 4.55 2.44
CA HIS A 62 3.18 5.10 1.66
C HIS A 62 2.43 4.01 0.89
N LEU A 63 3.13 2.99 0.39
CA LEU A 63 2.51 1.89 -0.38
C LEU A 63 1.68 0.93 0.49
N ARG A 64 2.04 0.74 1.77
CA ARG A 64 1.31 -0.17 2.68
C ARG A 64 0.06 0.45 3.31
N THR A 65 -0.21 1.73 3.08
CA THR A 65 -1.33 2.43 3.71
C THR A 65 -2.35 2.93 2.69
N THR A 66 -3.61 2.64 2.93
CA THR A 66 -4.74 3.20 2.19
C THR A 66 -5.12 4.59 2.68
N ASN A 67 -4.50 5.09 3.76
CA ASN A 67 -4.83 6.38 4.38
C ASN A 67 -4.66 7.56 3.41
N VAL A 68 -3.73 7.46 2.44
CA VAL A 68 -3.54 8.48 1.40
C VAL A 68 -4.81 8.68 0.58
N VAL A 69 -5.60 7.62 0.38
CA VAL A 69 -6.91 7.67 -0.29
C VAL A 69 -8.02 7.84 0.74
N GLU A 70 -8.06 7.06 1.82
CA GLU A 70 -9.17 7.09 2.77
C GLU A 70 -9.34 8.44 3.50
N SER A 71 -8.24 9.11 3.88
CA SER A 71 -8.27 10.38 4.60
C SER A 71 -8.95 11.51 3.83
N PRO A 72 -8.51 11.88 2.60
CA PRO A 72 -9.17 12.94 1.84
C PRO A 72 -10.63 12.59 1.54
N PHE A 73 -10.93 11.34 1.16
CA PHE A 73 -12.29 10.92 0.84
C PHE A 73 -13.22 10.86 2.06
N SER A 74 -12.70 10.61 3.26
CA SER A 74 -13.46 10.71 4.51
C SER A 74 -13.99 12.12 4.74
N SER A 75 -13.13 13.13 4.52
CA SER A 75 -13.51 14.55 4.65
C SER A 75 -14.60 14.97 3.65
N VAL A 76 -14.54 14.41 2.43
CA VAL A 76 -15.54 14.61 1.39
C VAL A 76 -16.87 14.00 1.82
N ARG A 77 -16.88 12.72 2.24
CA ARG A 77 -18.09 12.00 2.67
C ARG A 77 -18.82 12.71 3.80
N LEU A 78 -18.10 13.14 4.84
CA LEU A 78 -18.68 13.87 5.97
C LEU A 78 -19.45 15.13 5.53
N ARG A 79 -18.95 15.84 4.52
CA ARG A 79 -19.57 17.07 4.02
C ARG A 79 -20.64 16.84 2.96
N THR A 80 -20.54 15.76 2.18
CA THR A 80 -21.59 15.37 1.22
C THR A 80 -22.80 14.76 1.93
N ASP A 81 -22.60 14.02 3.02
CA ASP A 81 -23.70 13.47 3.83
C ASP A 81 -24.52 14.58 4.51
N ALA A 82 -23.86 15.66 4.92
CA ALA A 82 -24.51 16.89 5.37
C ALA A 82 -25.24 17.64 4.23
N ALA A 83 -24.91 17.31 2.98
CA ALA A 83 -25.38 18.02 1.78
C ALA A 83 -26.36 17.21 0.93
N LYS A 84 -27.22 16.40 1.57
CA LYS A 84 -28.46 15.81 1.00
C LYS A 84 -29.38 16.82 0.27
N ARG A 85 -29.05 18.12 0.31
CA ARG A 85 -29.75 19.25 -0.32
C ARG A 85 -29.23 19.64 -1.71
N PHE A 86 -28.20 19.00 -2.26
CA PHE A 86 -27.72 19.34 -3.61
C PHE A 86 -28.76 18.94 -4.67
N LYS A 87 -29.52 19.93 -5.16
CA LYS A 87 -30.54 19.74 -6.19
C LYS A 87 -29.98 19.43 -7.59
N LYS A 88 -28.67 19.62 -7.80
CA LYS A 88 -27.96 19.45 -9.09
C LYS A 88 -26.60 18.79 -8.88
N VAL A 89 -26.24 17.86 -9.76
CA VAL A 89 -24.97 17.11 -9.73
C VAL A 89 -23.76 18.03 -9.87
N GLN A 90 -23.88 19.09 -10.66
CA GLN A 90 -22.80 20.06 -10.89
C GLN A 90 -22.38 20.74 -9.57
N ASN A 91 -23.33 21.07 -8.71
CA ASN A 91 -23.06 21.72 -7.42
C ASN A 91 -22.32 20.77 -6.46
N ALA A 92 -22.72 19.50 -6.44
CA ALA A 92 -22.02 18.47 -5.67
C ALA A 92 -20.59 18.26 -6.19
N THR A 93 -20.41 18.25 -7.52
CA THR A 93 -19.10 18.09 -8.17
C THR A 93 -18.16 19.24 -7.82
N ALA A 94 -18.64 20.49 -7.91
CA ALA A 94 -17.86 21.66 -7.54
C ALA A 94 -17.44 21.64 -6.06
N MET A 95 -18.34 21.19 -5.17
CA MET A 95 -18.04 21.01 -3.76
C MET A 95 -16.99 19.92 -3.51
N ILE A 96 -17.14 18.74 -4.12
CA ILE A 96 -16.15 17.66 -4.01
C ILE A 96 -14.78 18.14 -4.50
N TRP A 97 -14.73 18.80 -5.66
CA TRP A 97 -13.51 19.38 -6.21
C TRP A 97 -12.83 20.32 -5.22
N LYS A 98 -13.59 21.27 -4.65
CA LYS A 98 -13.03 22.24 -3.71
C LYS A 98 -12.52 21.58 -2.42
N LEU A 99 -13.21 20.55 -1.94
CA LEU A 99 -12.78 19.80 -0.76
C LEU A 99 -11.50 19.01 -1.00
N LEU A 100 -11.37 18.40 -2.19
CA LEU A 100 -10.13 17.71 -2.58
C LEU A 100 -8.96 18.70 -2.69
N GLN A 101 -9.15 19.89 -3.26
CA GLN A 101 -8.11 20.94 -3.29
C GLN A 101 -7.68 21.38 -1.89
N VAL A 102 -8.60 21.45 -0.92
CA VAL A 102 -8.24 21.78 0.47
C VAL A 102 -7.46 20.64 1.11
N ALA A 103 -7.85 19.38 0.85
CA ALA A 103 -7.16 18.21 1.37
C ALA A 103 -5.74 18.06 0.79
N GLU A 104 -5.54 18.39 -0.48
CA GLU A 104 -4.26 18.37 -1.19
C GLU A 104 -3.18 19.17 -0.46
N ASN A 105 -3.51 20.32 0.14
CA ASN A 105 -2.55 21.14 0.89
C ASN A 105 -1.93 20.43 2.10
N ASN A 106 -2.57 19.37 2.59
CA ASN A 106 -2.07 18.58 3.73
C ASN A 106 -1.33 17.31 3.28
N PHE A 107 -1.16 17.08 1.98
CA PHE A 107 -0.51 15.88 1.48
C PHE A 107 0.99 15.93 1.78
N ARG A 108 1.49 14.83 2.33
CA ARG A 108 2.91 14.67 2.60
C ARG A 108 3.63 14.26 1.34
N SER A 109 4.79 14.84 1.10
CA SER A 109 5.69 14.39 0.05
C SER A 109 6.10 12.94 0.26
N LEU A 110 6.33 12.23 -0.84
CA LEU A 110 6.80 10.85 -0.81
C LEU A 110 8.17 10.78 -0.12
N LYS A 111 8.29 9.93 0.91
CA LYS A 111 9.60 9.64 1.49
C LYS A 111 10.52 9.01 0.44
N GLY A 112 11.77 9.46 0.35
CA GLY A 112 12.70 8.95 -0.66
C GLY A 112 12.33 9.36 -2.09
N PHE A 113 11.81 10.59 -2.27
CA PHE A 113 11.43 11.12 -3.59
C PHE A 113 12.58 11.11 -4.60
N TRP A 114 13.84 11.20 -4.15
CA TRP A 114 15.02 11.13 -5.02
C TRP A 114 15.22 9.76 -5.69
N LEU A 115 14.56 8.69 -5.20
CA LEU A 115 14.59 7.35 -5.80
C LEU A 115 13.52 7.16 -6.89
N LEU A 116 12.60 8.12 -7.06
CA LEU A 116 11.56 8.05 -8.09
C LEU A 116 12.11 7.93 -9.51
N PRO A 117 13.18 8.65 -9.92
CA PRO A 117 13.75 8.49 -11.25
C PRO A 117 14.24 7.07 -11.51
N ASP A 118 14.79 6.40 -10.50
CA ASP A 118 15.27 5.02 -10.62
C ASP A 118 14.13 4.02 -10.74
N VAL A 119 13.05 4.22 -9.97
CA VAL A 119 11.81 3.44 -10.09
C VAL A 119 11.17 3.66 -11.47
N TYR A 120 11.14 4.91 -11.95
CA TYR A 120 10.61 5.26 -13.27
C TYR A 120 11.39 4.61 -14.41
N LYS A 121 12.72 4.49 -14.28
CA LYS A 121 13.59 3.77 -15.21
C LYS A 121 13.43 2.24 -15.14
N GLY A 122 12.65 1.74 -14.18
CA GLY A 122 12.39 0.30 -14.03
C GLY A 122 13.53 -0.47 -13.38
N LYS A 123 14.42 0.19 -12.63
CA LYS A 123 15.50 -0.52 -11.91
C LYS A 123 14.93 -1.56 -10.95
N ILE A 124 15.53 -2.74 -10.95
CA ILE A 124 15.05 -3.87 -10.13
C ILE A 124 15.36 -3.60 -8.65
N CYS A 125 14.32 -3.69 -7.83
CA CYS A 125 14.43 -3.65 -6.38
C CYS A 125 14.07 -5.01 -5.80
N VAL A 126 14.87 -5.48 -4.84
CA VAL A 126 14.60 -6.73 -4.11
C VAL A 126 14.62 -6.40 -2.62
N ASP A 127 13.51 -6.68 -1.94
CA ASP A 127 13.32 -6.42 -0.50
C ASP A 127 13.68 -4.98 -0.10
N GLY A 128 13.38 -4.01 -0.97
CA GLY A 128 13.57 -2.59 -0.68
C GLY A 128 14.96 -2.05 -0.96
N VAL A 129 15.87 -2.88 -1.46
CA VAL A 129 17.22 -2.50 -1.88
C VAL A 129 17.30 -2.45 -3.40
N MET A 130 17.73 -1.31 -3.94
CA MET A 130 17.97 -1.15 -5.37
C MET A 130 19.23 -1.93 -5.76
N LYS A 131 19.13 -2.79 -6.77
CA LYS A 131 20.30 -3.42 -7.37
C LYS A 131 20.74 -2.55 -8.54
N ASP A 132 21.99 -2.08 -8.49
CA ASP A 132 22.58 -1.43 -9.65
C ASP A 132 22.95 -2.52 -10.67
N GLU A 133 22.53 -2.36 -11.92
CA GLU A 133 22.82 -3.33 -13.00
C GLU A 133 24.33 -3.47 -13.27
N MET A 134 25.13 -2.52 -12.77
CA MET A 134 26.59 -2.48 -12.91
C MET A 134 27.35 -3.68 -12.33
N MET A 135 26.74 -4.48 -11.43
CA MET A 135 27.40 -5.65 -10.82
C MET A 135 27.27 -6.96 -11.61
N SER A 136 26.61 -6.96 -12.78
CA SER A 136 26.40 -8.18 -13.58
C SER A 136 27.50 -8.44 -14.63
N LEU A 137 28.28 -7.43 -15.03
CA LEU A 137 29.35 -7.59 -16.02
C LEU A 137 30.66 -8.11 -15.40
N GLU A 138 30.92 -7.90 -14.12
CA GLU A 138 32.16 -8.35 -13.46
C GLU A 138 32.19 -9.87 -13.18
N ARG A 139 31.04 -10.55 -13.20
CA ARG A 139 30.98 -12.01 -12.96
C ARG A 139 31.09 -12.86 -14.23
N MET A 140 31.07 -12.25 -15.41
CA MET A 140 31.29 -12.94 -16.68
C MET A 140 32.73 -12.82 -17.20
N ALA A 141 33.60 -12.09 -16.48
CA ALA A 141 34.99 -11.84 -16.86
C ALA A 141 36.02 -12.45 -15.89
N ALA A 142 35.59 -13.37 -15.00
CA ALA A 142 36.43 -14.09 -14.05
C ALA A 142 36.45 -15.60 -14.35
#